data_AF-A0A2M7F6H8-F1
#
_entry.id   AF-A0A2M7F6H8-F1
#
_cell.length_a   1.000
_cell.length_b   1.000
_cell.length_c   1.000
_cell.angle_alpha   90.00
_cell.angle_beta   90.00
_cell.angle_gamma   90.00
#
_symmetry.space_group_name_H-M   'P 1'
#
loop_
_entity.id
_entity.type
_entity.pdbx_description
1 polymer ?
#
loop_
_entity_poly.entity_id
_entity_poly.type
_entity_poly.pdbx_seq_one_letter_code
_entity_poly.pdbx_strand_id
1 'polypeptide(L)'
;MNSSALEHSVPEQLFSTPENPVQGVSAVKALAIANSQGIPIYQINKTNINAILPNLQLDGYTVSDIRNAVNAGLEVTVQQRESNFQGRMVAGYLIIDPSTGAGAYMISGGSNGAILILGITLAILLVLVALAPAGGILFLGSLEIVVQSTLLELLVTAVLPTVVIVFGVFYTTSDPFYEWIHENWEEYIEPFLVDIVDSLQGVSPLLKALIRILTGNP
;
A
#
# COMPACT_ATOMS: atom_id res chain seq x y z
N MET A 1 23.89 3.48 2.53
CA MET A 1 23.87 2.72 3.80
C MET A 1 23.67 3.59 5.04
N ASN A 2 24.36 4.74 5.19
CA ASN A 2 24.21 5.59 6.38
C ASN A 2 22.78 6.09 6.65
N SER A 3 21.99 6.39 5.61
CA SER A 3 20.60 6.85 5.77
C SER A 3 19.71 5.84 6.52
N SER A 4 19.73 4.56 6.10
CA SER A 4 18.92 3.50 6.72
C SER A 4 19.37 3.17 8.14
N ALA A 5 20.66 3.30 8.43
CA ALA A 5 21.18 3.16 9.80
C ALA A 5 20.68 4.30 10.71
N LEU A 6 20.65 5.53 10.20
CA LEU A 6 20.17 6.70 10.95
C LEU A 6 18.65 6.67 11.18
N GLU A 7 17.87 6.13 10.25
CA GLU A 7 16.41 6.00 10.37
C GLU A 7 15.96 5.17 11.56
N HIS A 8 16.71 4.13 11.96
CA HIS A 8 16.41 3.41 13.19
C HIS A 8 17.13 4.02 14.40
N SER A 9 18.39 4.46 14.25
CA SER A 9 19.18 4.87 15.42
C SER A 9 18.73 6.18 16.05
N VAL A 10 18.16 7.12 15.28
CA VAL A 10 17.71 8.41 15.80
C VAL A 10 16.47 8.25 16.70
N PRO A 11 15.38 7.57 16.28
CA PRO A 11 14.28 7.26 17.19
C PRO A 11 14.70 6.41 18.38
N GLU A 12 15.59 5.42 18.20
CA GLU A 12 16.13 4.63 19.31
C GLU A 12 16.78 5.52 20.37
N GLN A 13 17.64 6.46 19.97
CA GLN A 13 18.29 7.39 20.91
C GLN A 13 17.31 8.36 21.57
N LEU A 14 16.24 8.75 20.86
CA LEU A 14 15.26 9.72 21.34
C LEU A 14 14.23 9.10 22.30
N PHE A 15 13.86 7.84 22.08
CA PHE A 15 12.78 7.17 22.81
C PHE A 15 13.24 6.05 23.75
N SER A 16 14.51 5.64 23.70
CA SER A 16 15.06 4.69 24.68
C SER A 16 15.34 5.36 26.01
N THR A 17 14.93 4.72 27.09
CA THR A 17 15.46 4.98 28.44
C THR A 17 16.27 3.76 28.91
N PRO A 18 17.16 3.91 29.92
CA PRO A 18 17.88 2.77 30.49
C PRO A 18 16.95 1.65 30.99
N GLU A 19 15.74 2.00 31.45
CA GLU A 19 14.72 1.09 31.95
C GLU A 19 13.82 0.53 30.83
N ASN A 20 13.75 1.18 29.67
CA ASN A 20 12.93 0.77 28.52
C ASN A 20 13.66 1.06 27.20
N PRO A 21 14.57 0.18 26.76
CA PRO A 21 15.31 0.37 25.52
C PRO A 21 14.39 0.17 24.31
N VAL A 22 14.22 1.21 23.51
CA VAL A 22 13.52 1.13 22.23
C VAL A 22 14.53 0.68 21.19
N GLN A 23 14.20 -0.38 20.46
CA GLN A 23 15.01 -0.81 19.32
C GLN A 23 14.19 -0.81 18.03
N GLY A 24 14.57 0.07 17.11
CA GLY A 24 14.15 0.06 15.73
C GLY A 24 14.91 -1.04 14.97
N VAL A 25 14.28 -1.52 13.90
CA VAL A 25 14.93 -2.39 12.93
C VAL A 25 14.96 -1.66 11.60
N SER A 26 16.08 -1.74 10.89
CA SER A 26 16.24 -1.23 9.53
C SER A 26 16.63 -2.37 8.61
N ALA A 27 16.53 -2.17 7.30
CA ALA A 27 16.98 -3.14 6.31
C ALA A 27 18.44 -3.54 6.54
N VAL A 28 19.31 -2.56 6.81
CA VAL A 28 20.74 -2.79 7.05
C VAL A 28 20.97 -3.56 8.36
N LYS A 29 20.24 -3.22 9.42
CA LYS A 29 20.33 -3.93 10.72
C LYS A 29 19.83 -5.37 10.60
N ALA A 30 18.73 -5.61 9.89
CA ALA A 30 18.20 -6.94 9.65
C ALA A 30 19.19 -7.81 8.85
N LEU A 31 19.81 -7.27 7.80
CA LEU A 31 20.86 -7.97 7.06
C LEU A 31 22.12 -8.23 7.91
N ALA A 32 22.53 -7.28 8.75
CA ALA A 32 23.64 -7.49 9.67
C ALA A 32 23.36 -8.62 10.67
N ILE A 33 22.13 -8.68 11.21
CA ILE A 33 21.68 -9.76 12.07
C ILE A 33 21.69 -11.09 11.31
N ALA A 34 21.13 -11.13 10.11
CA ALA A 34 21.12 -12.32 9.25
C ALA A 34 22.53 -12.85 9.01
N ASN A 35 23.48 -11.98 8.64
CA ASN A 35 24.88 -12.33 8.43
C ASN A 35 25.51 -12.90 9.72
N SER A 36 25.24 -12.28 10.88
CA SER A 36 25.76 -12.76 12.18
C SER A 36 25.20 -14.13 12.57
N GLN A 37 24.02 -14.50 12.08
CA GLN A 37 23.36 -15.79 12.29
C GLN A 37 23.75 -16.84 11.24
N GLY A 38 24.67 -16.52 10.32
CA GLY A 38 25.06 -17.40 9.22
C GLY A 38 23.95 -17.61 8.19
N ILE A 39 22.97 -16.71 8.12
CA ILE A 39 21.93 -16.73 7.10
C ILE A 39 22.55 -16.17 5.81
N PRO A 40 22.53 -16.91 4.69
CA PRO A 40 23.04 -16.43 3.42
C PRO A 40 22.36 -15.13 2.99
N ILE A 41 23.15 -14.17 2.48
CA ILE A 41 22.66 -12.97 1.82
C ILE A 41 22.89 -13.15 0.33
N TYR A 42 21.82 -13.04 -0.44
CA TYR A 42 21.84 -13.13 -1.89
C TYR A 42 21.82 -11.75 -2.53
N GLN A 43 22.52 -11.64 -3.65
CA GLN A 43 22.35 -10.55 -4.60
C GLN A 43 21.66 -11.09 -5.84
N ILE A 44 20.51 -10.52 -6.17
CA ILE A 44 19.57 -11.00 -7.17
C ILE A 44 19.45 -9.96 -8.27
N ASN A 45 19.58 -10.41 -9.50
CA ASN A 45 19.38 -9.60 -10.70
C ASN A 45 18.73 -10.47 -11.80
N LYS A 46 18.51 -9.88 -12.98
CA LYS A 46 17.85 -10.57 -14.10
C LYS A 46 18.52 -11.88 -14.51
N THR A 47 19.81 -12.05 -14.25
CA THR A 47 20.56 -13.23 -14.72
C THR A 47 20.42 -14.44 -13.79
N ASN A 48 20.13 -14.22 -12.50
CA ASN A 48 20.15 -15.28 -11.48
C ASN A 48 18.83 -15.45 -10.71
N ILE A 49 17.84 -14.58 -10.93
CA ILE A 49 16.56 -14.59 -10.20
C ILE A 49 15.87 -15.95 -10.19
N ASN A 50 15.78 -16.62 -11.34
CA ASN A 50 15.08 -17.91 -11.44
C ASN A 50 15.76 -19.03 -10.63
N ALA A 51 17.06 -18.89 -10.37
CA ALA A 51 17.82 -19.85 -9.56
C ALA A 51 17.74 -19.54 -8.07
N ILE A 52 17.68 -18.26 -7.68
CA ILE A 52 17.76 -17.85 -6.27
C ILE A 52 16.37 -17.77 -5.64
N LEU A 53 15.38 -17.22 -6.34
CA LEU A 53 14.07 -16.89 -5.80
C LEU A 53 13.33 -18.10 -5.17
N PRO A 54 13.40 -19.33 -5.73
CA PRO A 54 12.82 -20.51 -5.08
C PRO A 54 13.47 -20.93 -3.76
N ASN A 55 14.68 -20.45 -3.46
CA ASN A 55 15.42 -20.78 -2.23
C ASN A 55 15.13 -19.80 -1.09
N LEU A 56 14.40 -18.71 -1.36
CA LEU A 56 14.02 -17.71 -0.36
C LEU A 56 12.86 -18.24 0.49
N GLN A 57 13.02 -18.19 1.80
CA GLN A 57 11.98 -18.52 2.80
C GLN A 57 11.50 -17.21 3.43
N LEU A 58 10.85 -16.40 2.60
CA LEU A 58 10.29 -15.09 2.94
C LEU A 58 8.78 -15.11 2.65
N ASP A 59 8.05 -14.11 3.15
CA ASP A 59 6.63 -13.98 2.86
C ASP A 59 6.37 -13.67 1.37
N GLY A 60 5.15 -14.00 0.92
CA GLY A 60 4.78 -13.87 -0.49
C GLY A 60 4.85 -12.44 -1.04
N TYR A 61 4.58 -11.43 -0.21
CA TYR A 61 4.67 -10.02 -0.62
C TYR A 61 6.13 -9.65 -0.91
N THR A 62 7.03 -9.96 0.03
CA THR A 62 8.47 -9.71 -0.14
C THR A 62 9.00 -10.44 -1.38
N VAL A 63 8.61 -11.70 -1.61
CA VAL A 63 9.03 -12.46 -2.80
C VAL A 63 8.50 -11.84 -4.10
N SER A 64 7.26 -11.35 -4.11
CA SER A 64 6.68 -10.65 -5.27
C SER A 64 7.42 -9.34 -5.56
N ASP A 65 7.70 -8.54 -4.52
CA ASP A 65 8.39 -7.26 -4.66
C ASP A 65 9.80 -7.43 -5.24
N ILE A 66 10.56 -8.41 -4.73
CA ILE A 66 11.88 -8.79 -5.27
C ILE A 66 11.77 -9.14 -6.76
N ARG A 67 10.75 -9.92 -7.15
CA ARG A 67 10.54 -10.30 -8.55
C ARG A 67 10.28 -9.08 -9.43
N ASN A 68 9.42 -8.18 -8.98
CA ASN A 68 9.04 -6.98 -9.73
C ASN A 68 10.20 -6.02 -9.88
N ALA A 69 10.94 -5.76 -8.81
CA ALA A 69 12.15 -4.95 -8.82
C ALA A 69 13.17 -5.47 -9.85
N VAL A 70 13.43 -6.78 -9.83
CA VAL A 70 14.35 -7.40 -10.79
C VAL A 70 13.82 -7.32 -12.22
N ASN A 71 12.51 -7.54 -12.44
CA ASN A 71 11.89 -7.39 -13.76
C ASN A 71 12.02 -5.97 -14.30
N ALA A 72 11.95 -4.95 -13.43
CA ALA A 72 12.18 -3.55 -13.75
C ALA A 72 13.66 -3.22 -14.05
N GLY A 73 14.58 -4.19 -13.92
CA GLY A 73 16.01 -3.99 -14.20
C GLY A 73 16.83 -3.54 -12.99
N LEU A 74 16.25 -3.61 -11.79
CA LEU A 74 16.92 -3.28 -10.53
C LEU A 74 17.66 -4.51 -9.99
N GLU A 75 18.61 -4.27 -9.09
CA GLU A 75 19.32 -5.31 -8.35
C GLU A 75 18.84 -5.35 -6.91
N VAL A 76 18.68 -6.56 -6.37
CA VAL A 76 18.15 -6.76 -5.02
C VAL A 76 19.15 -7.49 -4.14
N THR A 77 19.40 -6.98 -2.94
CA THR A 77 20.20 -7.67 -1.92
C THR A 77 19.30 -8.08 -0.76
N VAL A 78 19.21 -9.37 -0.46
CA VAL A 78 18.24 -9.90 0.51
C VAL A 78 18.78 -11.13 1.26
N GLN A 79 18.39 -11.30 2.51
CA GLN A 79 18.67 -12.52 3.28
C GLN A 79 17.79 -13.71 2.85
N GLN A 80 18.34 -14.92 2.87
CA GLN A 80 17.64 -16.15 2.45
C GLN A 80 16.32 -16.39 3.18
N ARG A 81 16.28 -16.11 4.48
CA ARG A 81 15.13 -16.35 5.35
C ARG A 81 15.03 -15.27 6.42
N GLU A 82 13.86 -15.16 7.03
CA GLU A 82 13.67 -14.24 8.14
C GLU A 82 14.59 -14.56 9.32
N SER A 83 15.05 -13.50 9.98
CA SER A 83 15.86 -13.54 11.18
C SER A 83 15.03 -13.07 12.37
N ASN A 84 15.25 -13.68 13.53
CA ASN A 84 14.59 -13.23 14.75
C ASN A 84 15.24 -11.93 15.25
N PHE A 85 14.43 -10.87 15.33
CA PHE A 85 14.74 -9.63 16.00
C PHE A 85 13.76 -9.40 17.16
N GLN A 86 14.21 -9.70 18.38
CA GLN A 86 13.44 -9.51 19.62
C GLN A 86 12.05 -10.17 19.63
N GLY A 87 11.96 -11.41 19.13
CA GLY A 87 10.71 -12.17 19.07
C GLY A 87 9.85 -11.86 17.84
N ARG A 88 10.28 -10.94 16.95
CA ARG A 88 9.66 -10.70 15.65
C ARG A 88 10.54 -11.29 14.54
N MET A 89 9.93 -12.01 13.62
CA MET A 89 10.60 -12.47 12.41
C MET A 89 10.62 -11.32 11.41
N VAL A 90 11.82 -10.98 10.92
CA VAL A 90 12.02 -9.88 9.97
C VAL A 90 13.08 -10.26 8.94
N ALA A 91 12.94 -9.74 7.72
CA ALA A 91 13.96 -9.78 6.70
C ALA A 91 14.24 -8.39 6.14
N GLY A 92 15.52 -8.02 6.05
CA GLY A 92 15.93 -6.81 5.35
C GLY A 92 16.21 -7.10 3.89
N TYR A 93 15.84 -6.17 3.00
CA TYR A 93 16.26 -6.20 1.61
C TYR A 93 16.51 -4.79 1.05
N LEU A 94 17.39 -4.71 0.07
CA LEU A 94 17.73 -3.49 -0.64
C LEU A 94 17.35 -3.66 -2.10
N ILE A 95 16.77 -2.64 -2.71
CA ILE A 95 16.54 -2.55 -4.15
C ILE A 95 17.38 -1.39 -4.67
N ILE A 96 18.32 -1.66 -5.57
CA ILE A 96 19.25 -0.66 -6.11
C ILE A 96 19.09 -0.58 -7.63
N ASP A 97 18.99 0.63 -8.16
CA ASP A 97 19.15 0.89 -9.58
C ASP A 97 20.65 0.89 -9.93
N PRO A 98 21.14 -0.09 -10.72
CA PRO A 98 22.55 -0.18 -11.06
C PRO A 98 23.03 0.98 -11.96
N SER A 99 22.12 1.69 -12.64
CA SER A 99 22.45 2.78 -13.55
C SER A 99 22.63 4.12 -12.85
N THR A 100 21.86 4.37 -11.79
CA THR A 100 21.86 5.65 -11.05
C THR A 100 22.45 5.55 -9.65
N GLY A 101 22.51 4.34 -9.07
CA GLY A 101 22.86 4.11 -7.68
C GLY A 101 21.76 4.50 -6.68
N ALA A 102 20.57 4.91 -7.17
CA ALA A 102 19.41 5.13 -6.32
C ALA A 102 18.97 3.81 -5.68
N GLY A 103 18.46 3.87 -4.44
CA GLY A 103 18.11 2.64 -3.74
C GLY A 103 17.06 2.79 -2.65
N ALA A 104 16.21 1.78 -2.54
CA ALA A 104 15.23 1.59 -1.48
C ALA A 104 15.75 0.56 -0.47
N TYR A 105 15.48 0.79 0.82
CA TYR A 105 15.91 -0.03 1.94
C TYR A 105 14.66 -0.49 2.68
N MET A 106 14.33 -1.78 2.58
CA MET A 106 13.03 -2.31 2.95
C MET A 106 13.13 -3.43 3.99
N ILE A 107 12.03 -3.65 4.70
CA ILE A 107 11.88 -4.68 5.74
C ILE A 107 10.62 -5.46 5.44
N SER A 108 10.68 -6.79 5.51
CA SER A 108 9.52 -7.66 5.33
C SER A 108 8.43 -7.35 6.36
N GLY A 109 7.17 -7.54 5.97
CA GLY A 109 6.01 -7.23 6.81
C GLY A 109 5.72 -5.73 6.99
N GLY A 110 6.42 -4.85 6.29
CA GLY A 110 6.07 -3.43 6.22
C GLY A 110 4.71 -3.23 5.56
N SER A 111 3.81 -2.49 6.23
CA SER A 111 2.57 -2.04 5.61
C SER A 111 2.94 -1.04 4.51
N ASN A 112 2.55 -1.30 3.26
CA ASN A 112 2.64 -0.31 2.20
C ASN A 112 1.88 0.95 2.66
N GLY A 113 2.59 2.04 2.94
CA GLY A 113 1.97 3.28 3.45
C GLY A 113 0.86 3.84 2.55
N ALA A 114 0.88 3.47 1.27
CA ALA A 114 -0.17 3.75 0.29
C ALA A 114 -1.54 3.16 0.70
N ILE A 115 -1.58 1.97 1.32
CA ILE A 115 -2.82 1.31 1.78
C ILE A 115 -3.45 2.11 2.94
N LEU A 116 -2.62 2.60 3.85
CA LEU A 116 -3.08 3.42 4.98
C LEU A 116 -3.66 4.75 4.49
N ILE A 117 -2.99 5.40 3.51
CA ILE A 117 -3.47 6.64 2.89
C ILE A 117 -4.80 6.40 2.16
N LEU A 118 -4.95 5.28 1.44
CA LEU A 118 -6.19 4.92 0.76
C LEU A 118 -7.34 4.72 1.76
N GLY A 119 -7.12 3.94 2.82
CA GLY A 119 -8.13 3.68 3.85
C GLY A 119 -8.58 4.95 4.56
N ILE A 120 -7.64 5.83 4.90
CA ILE A 120 -7.94 7.14 5.51
C ILE A 120 -8.73 8.02 4.53
N THR A 121 -8.33 8.04 3.26
CA THR A 121 -9.02 8.84 2.23
C THR A 121 -10.47 8.36 2.04
N LEU A 122 -10.68 7.04 1.89
CA LEU A 122 -12.02 6.46 1.75
C LEU A 122 -12.90 6.69 2.99
N ALA A 123 -12.34 6.57 4.19
CA ALA A 123 -13.06 6.84 5.43
C ALA A 123 -13.50 8.31 5.55
N ILE A 124 -12.63 9.26 5.19
CA ILE A 124 -12.96 10.70 5.16
C ILE A 124 -14.09 10.97 4.16
N LEU A 125 -14.05 10.34 2.98
CA LEU A 125 -15.07 10.50 1.96
C LEU A 125 -16.44 9.97 2.41
N LEU A 126 -16.49 8.80 3.04
CA LEU A 126 -17.73 8.24 3.58
C LEU A 126 -18.35 9.14 4.66
N VAL A 127 -17.52 9.73 5.51
CA VAL A 127 -17.98 10.69 6.54
C VAL A 127 -18.52 11.97 5.90
N LEU A 128 -17.85 12.52 4.89
CA LEU A 128 -18.33 13.73 4.20
C LEU A 128 -19.66 13.49 3.46
N VAL A 129 -19.82 12.33 2.83
CA VAL A 129 -21.08 11.93 2.19
C VAL A 129 -22.19 11.69 3.22
N ALA A 130 -21.88 11.10 4.38
CA ALA A 130 -22.86 10.84 5.45
C ALA A 130 -23.29 12.12 6.20
N LEU A 131 -22.46 13.16 6.22
CA LEU A 131 -22.79 14.45 6.84
C LEU A 131 -23.57 15.39 5.92
N ALA A 132 -23.55 15.15 4.60
CA ALA A 132 -24.28 15.93 3.61
C ALA A 132 -25.82 15.99 3.81
N PRO A 133 -26.53 14.95 4.30
CA PRO A 133 -27.98 14.99 4.46
C PRO A 133 -28.45 15.63 5.78
N ALA A 134 -27.57 15.83 6.77
CA ALA A 134 -27.99 16.25 8.12
C ALA A 134 -28.44 17.73 8.22
N GLY A 135 -28.20 18.55 7.18
CA GLY A 135 -28.69 19.93 7.10
C GLY A 135 -30.09 20.10 6.48
N GLY A 136 -30.62 19.04 5.84
CA GLY A 136 -31.69 19.15 4.86
C GLY A 136 -33.13 19.10 5.38
N ILE A 137 -33.42 19.53 6.61
CA ILE A 137 -34.83 19.60 7.07
C ILE A 137 -35.44 21.01 6.91
N LEU A 138 -34.67 22.07 6.63
CA LEU A 138 -35.25 23.44 6.64
C LEU A 138 -34.85 24.43 5.52
N PHE A 139 -34.16 24.04 4.44
CA PHE A 139 -33.87 24.98 3.35
C PHE A 139 -34.30 24.45 1.98
N LEU A 140 -35.52 24.79 1.58
CA LEU A 140 -36.03 24.59 0.22
C LEU A 140 -35.48 25.71 -0.69
N GLY A 141 -34.30 25.52 -1.28
CA GLY A 141 -33.73 26.49 -2.21
C GLY A 141 -32.82 25.87 -3.27
N SER A 142 -32.96 26.32 -4.52
CA SER A 142 -32.10 25.94 -5.65
C SER A 142 -30.60 26.19 -5.41
N LEU A 143 -30.25 27.07 -4.46
CA LEU A 143 -28.88 27.36 -4.07
C LEU A 143 -28.21 26.19 -3.32
N GLU A 144 -28.97 25.44 -2.51
CA GLU A 144 -28.45 24.28 -1.76
C GLU A 144 -28.13 23.11 -2.71
N ILE A 145 -28.99 22.90 -3.71
CA ILE A 145 -28.77 21.93 -4.78
C ILE A 145 -27.50 22.27 -5.57
N VAL A 146 -27.29 23.55 -5.90
CA VAL A 146 -26.08 24.01 -6.59
C VAL A 146 -24.85 23.76 -5.72
N VAL A 147 -24.88 24.15 -4.44
CA VAL A 147 -23.76 23.92 -3.51
C VAL A 147 -23.44 22.42 -3.39
N GLN A 148 -24.43 21.56 -3.18
CA GLN A 148 -24.22 20.11 -3.13
C GLN A 148 -23.64 19.55 -4.43
N SER A 149 -24.14 20.00 -5.59
CA SER A 149 -23.63 19.52 -6.90
C SER A 149 -22.17 19.91 -7.13
N THR A 150 -21.78 21.14 -6.75
CA THR A 150 -20.39 21.61 -6.87
C THR A 150 -19.45 20.91 -5.90
N LEU A 151 -19.91 20.59 -4.68
CA LEU A 151 -19.13 19.82 -3.71
C LEU A 151 -18.92 18.38 -4.18
N LEU A 152 -19.93 17.76 -4.78
CA LEU A 152 -19.82 16.43 -5.36
C LEU A 152 -18.85 16.40 -6.56
N GLU A 153 -18.89 17.41 -7.43
CA GLU A 153 -17.98 17.51 -8.58
C GLU A 153 -16.52 17.72 -8.15
N LEU A 154 -16.28 18.56 -7.14
CA LEU A 154 -14.96 18.76 -6.54
C LEU A 154 -14.44 17.46 -5.89
N LEU A 155 -15.32 16.72 -5.21
CA LEU A 155 -15.02 15.43 -4.60
C LEU A 155 -14.60 14.40 -5.67
N VAL A 156 -15.40 14.24 -6.72
CA VAL A 156 -15.11 13.30 -7.82
C VAL A 156 -13.79 13.64 -8.50
N THR A 157 -13.54 14.94 -8.76
CA THR A 157 -12.32 15.42 -9.40
C THR A 157 -11.06 15.19 -8.55
N ALA A 158 -11.17 15.29 -7.22
CA ALA A 158 -10.06 15.01 -6.32
C ALA A 158 -9.79 13.50 -6.13
N VAL A 159 -10.84 12.68 -6.22
CA VAL A 159 -10.77 11.24 -5.90
C VAL A 159 -10.32 10.40 -7.09
N LEU A 160 -10.86 10.66 -8.29
CA LEU A 160 -10.51 9.95 -9.52
C LEU A 160 -9.00 9.81 -9.75
N PRO A 161 -8.18 10.87 -9.69
CA PRO A 161 -6.73 10.75 -9.92
C PRO A 161 -6.07 9.91 -8.83
N THR A 162 -6.53 9.99 -7.57
CA THR A 162 -5.97 9.20 -6.45
C THR A 162 -6.27 7.72 -6.63
N VAL A 163 -7.50 7.38 -7.03
CA VAL A 163 -7.90 6.00 -7.35
C VAL A 163 -7.09 5.48 -8.54
N VAL A 164 -6.96 6.27 -9.62
CA VAL A 164 -6.16 5.87 -10.80
C VAL A 164 -4.69 5.66 -10.46
N ILE A 165 -4.09 6.54 -9.64
CA ILE A 165 -2.69 6.39 -9.19
C ILE A 165 -2.55 5.11 -8.35
N VAL A 166 -3.48 4.84 -7.44
CA VAL A 166 -3.44 3.68 -6.56
C VAL A 166 -3.62 2.38 -7.36
N PHE A 167 -4.62 2.31 -8.24
CA PHE A 167 -4.80 1.18 -9.15
C PHE A 167 -3.61 1.00 -10.09
N GLY A 168 -3.02 2.10 -10.60
CA GLY A 168 -1.81 2.07 -11.41
C GLY A 168 -0.61 1.50 -10.65
N VAL A 169 -0.39 1.96 -9.40
CA VAL A 169 0.66 1.43 -8.52
C VAL A 169 0.45 -0.06 -8.30
N PHE A 170 -0.74 -0.48 -7.87
CA PHE A 170 -1.07 -1.88 -7.64
C PHE A 170 -0.92 -2.76 -8.89
N TYR A 171 -1.33 -2.26 -10.05
CA TYR A 171 -1.16 -2.94 -11.33
C TYR A 171 0.32 -3.11 -11.69
N THR A 172 1.16 -2.09 -11.42
CA THR A 172 2.60 -2.14 -11.68
C THR A 172 3.39 -2.96 -10.66
N THR A 173 2.90 -3.10 -9.42
CA THR A 173 3.58 -3.82 -8.34
C THR A 173 3.08 -5.25 -8.15
N SER A 174 2.22 -5.78 -9.03
CA SER A 174 1.62 -7.13 -8.95
C SER A 174 1.25 -7.51 -7.50
N ASP A 175 0.63 -6.56 -6.79
CA ASP A 175 0.39 -6.71 -5.36
C ASP A 175 -0.63 -7.84 -5.15
N PRO A 176 -0.38 -8.82 -4.26
CA PRO A 176 -1.35 -9.87 -3.94
C PRO A 176 -2.72 -9.32 -3.53
N PHE A 177 -2.79 -8.09 -3.03
CA PHE A 177 -4.05 -7.41 -2.77
C PHE A 177 -4.81 -7.04 -4.06
N TYR A 178 -4.11 -6.69 -5.14
CA TYR A 178 -4.74 -6.47 -6.46
C TYR A 178 -5.29 -7.78 -7.02
N GLU A 179 -4.51 -8.87 -6.94
CA GLU A 179 -4.98 -10.20 -7.34
C GLU A 179 -6.16 -10.63 -6.47
N TRP A 180 -6.10 -10.42 -5.16
CA TRP A 180 -7.22 -10.69 -4.25
C TRP A 180 -8.46 -9.86 -4.63
N ILE A 181 -8.34 -8.55 -4.85
CA ILE A 181 -9.47 -7.71 -5.31
C ILE A 181 -10.05 -8.25 -6.62
N HIS A 182 -9.20 -8.63 -7.57
CA HIS A 182 -9.64 -9.11 -8.87
C HIS A 182 -10.32 -10.48 -8.78
N GLU A 183 -9.80 -11.40 -7.96
CA GLU A 183 -10.38 -12.73 -7.72
C GLU A 183 -11.68 -12.65 -6.92
N ASN A 184 -11.77 -11.68 -6.00
CA ASN A 184 -12.89 -11.52 -5.07
C ASN A 184 -13.86 -10.40 -5.53
N TRP A 185 -13.70 -9.93 -6.77
CA TRP A 185 -14.44 -8.79 -7.29
C TRP A 185 -15.94 -9.01 -7.23
N GLU A 186 -16.44 -10.07 -7.86
CA GLU A 186 -17.88 -10.34 -7.92
C GLU A 186 -18.46 -10.87 -6.60
N GLU A 187 -17.65 -11.54 -5.78
CA GLU A 187 -18.14 -12.17 -4.54
C GLU A 187 -18.27 -11.16 -3.39
N TYR A 188 -17.32 -10.21 -3.28
CA TYR A 188 -17.25 -9.33 -2.12
C TYR A 188 -17.28 -7.84 -2.48
N ILE A 189 -16.65 -7.45 -3.59
CA ILE A 189 -16.44 -6.03 -3.91
C ILE A 189 -17.65 -5.44 -4.63
N GLU A 190 -18.14 -6.10 -5.69
CA GLU A 190 -19.30 -5.66 -6.45
C GLU A 190 -20.57 -5.55 -5.58
N PRO A 191 -20.94 -6.56 -4.77
CA PRO A 191 -22.15 -6.47 -3.94
C PRO A 191 -22.06 -5.35 -2.91
N PHE A 192 -20.88 -5.15 -2.31
CA PHE A 192 -20.63 -4.05 -1.38
C PHE A 192 -20.76 -2.68 -2.04
N LEU A 193 -20.24 -2.52 -3.26
CA LEU A 193 -20.38 -1.28 -4.02
C LEU A 193 -21.83 -1.03 -4.45
N VAL A 194 -22.56 -2.07 -4.85
CA VAL A 194 -23.99 -1.99 -5.17
C VAL A 194 -24.80 -1.58 -3.94
N ASP A 195 -24.56 -2.19 -2.77
CA ASP A 195 -25.20 -1.83 -1.51
C ASP A 195 -24.92 -0.37 -1.12
N ILE A 196 -23.68 0.11 -1.31
CA ILE A 196 -23.35 1.53 -1.13
C ILE A 196 -24.17 2.40 -2.09
N VAL A 197 -24.18 2.08 -3.39
CA VAL A 197 -24.88 2.86 -4.42
C VAL A 197 -26.40 2.90 -4.16
N ASP A 198 -26.98 1.81 -3.67
CA ASP A 198 -28.39 1.70 -3.36
C ASP A 198 -28.74 2.39 -2.03
N SER A 199 -27.81 2.42 -1.06
CA SER A 199 -27.96 3.17 0.20
C SER A 199 -27.93 4.70 0.02
N LEU A 200 -27.34 5.20 -1.08
CA LEU A 200 -27.28 6.62 -1.40
C LEU A 200 -28.59 7.11 -2.04
N GLN A 201 -29.57 7.43 -1.19
CA GLN A 201 -30.82 8.10 -1.56
C GLN A 201 -30.52 9.55 -2.01
N GLY A 202 -30.75 9.88 -3.29
CA GLY A 202 -30.57 11.25 -3.84
C GLY A 202 -29.50 11.39 -4.93
N VAL A 203 -28.73 10.34 -5.23
CA VAL A 203 -27.73 10.35 -6.32
C VAL A 203 -28.40 10.28 -7.69
N SER A 204 -27.94 11.10 -8.64
CA SER A 204 -28.57 11.21 -9.96
C SER A 204 -28.56 9.86 -10.71
N PRO A 205 -29.60 9.55 -11.49
CA PRO A 205 -29.68 8.31 -12.29
C PRO A 205 -28.46 8.12 -13.22
N LEU A 206 -27.87 9.22 -13.67
CA LEU A 206 -26.69 9.21 -14.54
C LEU A 206 -25.43 8.71 -13.81
N LEU A 207 -25.23 9.11 -12.54
CA LEU A 207 -24.09 8.66 -11.75
C LEU A 207 -24.25 7.20 -11.33
N LYS A 208 -25.47 6.75 -11.04
CA LYS A 208 -25.78 5.33 -10.81
C LYS A 208 -25.49 4.48 -12.05
N ALA A 209 -25.85 4.97 -13.24
CA ALA A 209 -25.55 4.31 -14.51
C ALA A 209 -24.04 4.28 -14.82
N LEU A 210 -23.32 5.36 -14.54
CA LEU A 210 -21.86 5.42 -14.74
C LEU A 210 -21.13 4.43 -13.82
N ILE A 211 -21.53 4.34 -12.56
CA ILE A 211 -20.95 3.38 -11.60
C ILE A 211 -21.23 1.95 -12.05
N ARG A 212 -22.46 1.63 -12.48
CA ARG A 212 -22.84 0.33 -13.06
C ARG A 212 -21.99 -0.07 -14.27
N ILE A 213 -21.76 0.87 -15.20
CA ILE A 213 -20.88 0.68 -16.36
C ILE A 213 -19.43 0.42 -15.92
N LEU A 214 -18.94 1.16 -14.92
CA LEU A 214 -17.58 1.02 -14.40
C LEU A 214 -17.39 -0.27 -13.58
N THR A 215 -18.45 -0.80 -12.95
CA THR A 215 -18.42 -2.08 -12.22
C THR A 215 -18.73 -3.30 -13.10
N GLY A 216 -19.02 -3.11 -14.39
CA GLY A 216 -19.22 -4.19 -15.36
C GLY A 216 -20.63 -4.77 -15.43
N ASN A 217 -21.61 -4.15 -14.77
CA ASN A 217 -22.98 -4.64 -14.70
C ASN A 217 -23.93 -3.63 -15.38
N PRO A 218 -24.37 -3.86 -16.64
CA PRO A 218 -25.15 -2.89 -17.42
C PRO A 218 -26.55 -2.59 -16.86
#